data_AF-A0A1I3UXQ9-F1
#
_entry.id   AF-A0A1I3UXQ9-F1
#
_cell.length_a   1.000
_cell.length_b   1.000
_cell.length_c   1.000
_cell.angle_alpha   90.00
_cell.angle_beta   90.00
_cell.angle_gamma   90.00
#
_symmetry.space_group_name_H-M   'P 1'
#
loop_
_entity.id
_entity.type
_entity.pdbx_description
1 polymer ?
#
loop_
_entity_poly.entity_id
_entity_poly.type
_entity_poly.pdbx_seq_one_letter_code
_entity_poly.pdbx_strand_id
1 'polypeptide(L)'
;MVRDLRTPNWYIEVKLDPAQEKEKFGISQLGLIPRRRALNVTKAGGSKVAGYEKDLKINSTSTWSSCRIADCPIVNIRRQGDRQQWCFSFEAGDTQFFLPQIEMARALFFHSAYLTRLAMNPNGLDEEFDVQMGENPNRAEIHILPSSSLPRVVRGNPSQRRMLAWLLLDKKVRNSFQSIAQYQLTEGEVRNGRRYWPFRFDPPPLENVKMKVRGQYAKESELFFVYEIHSLTNLSSQIPKEIEFFDPKFKEQKAGKKGSTTERGGTDGPPEINDDELPTTDADEYVLEVPEVELEFSEPAYTTRKPSDGRRKSAARKGKSEGGVVDLADGTTDVSTDEPTVRGELPAGVSDGIDDQSEDSHLFTHKFEAFIAMSDLLEIKGCRIVAEEMIPLPALKGHSKYRLPDGNPRYLLYRVFRYQNQNYALVEVDTVGSEARLSTLLLKQPSEKYDWHSKLSAMGWSLVKASLRWPANEKLKKDFPAGFRRISHQQNITSSLGPTDTATLCHWMGRVYAVLAELHTTRLL
;
A
#
# COMPACT_ATOMS: atom_id res chain seq x y z
N MET A 1 -19.35 -12.63 17.97
CA MET A 1 -18.80 -13.64 17.04
C MET A 1 -19.24 -15.01 17.48
N VAL A 2 -19.46 -15.91 16.51
CA VAL A 2 -19.97 -17.27 16.74
C VAL A 2 -19.18 -18.27 15.89
N ARG A 3 -18.85 -19.44 16.43
CA ARG A 3 -18.28 -20.57 15.69
C ARG A 3 -19.05 -21.85 16.02
N ASP A 4 -19.52 -22.56 15.00
CA ASP A 4 -20.05 -23.92 15.19
C ASP A 4 -18.87 -24.87 15.44
N LEU A 5 -18.88 -25.66 16.52
CA LEU A 5 -17.74 -26.53 16.85
C LEU A 5 -17.50 -27.66 15.85
N ARG A 6 -18.45 -27.91 14.94
CA ARG A 6 -18.31 -28.87 13.83
C ARG A 6 -17.53 -28.30 12.65
N THR A 7 -17.33 -26.98 12.60
CA THR A 7 -16.66 -26.28 11.50
C THR A 7 -15.56 -25.35 12.05
N PRO A 8 -14.45 -25.14 11.33
CA PRO A 8 -13.43 -24.20 11.79
C PRO A 8 -13.88 -22.73 11.72
N ASN A 9 -14.92 -22.43 10.93
CA ASN A 9 -15.25 -21.08 10.49
C ASN A 9 -15.94 -20.22 11.56
N TRP A 10 -15.42 -19.00 11.70
CA TRP A 10 -16.00 -17.95 12.54
C TRP A 10 -16.95 -17.07 11.74
N TYR A 11 -18.05 -16.69 12.39
CA TYR A 11 -19.06 -15.80 11.84
C TYR A 11 -19.29 -14.61 12.76
N ILE A 12 -19.69 -13.49 12.15
CA ILE A 12 -20.21 -12.31 12.82
C ILE A 12 -21.70 -12.24 12.54
N GLU A 13 -22.50 -12.23 13.59
CA GLU A 13 -23.93 -11.93 13.49
C GLU A 13 -24.09 -10.42 13.29
N VAL A 14 -24.85 -10.05 12.27
CA VAL A 14 -25.05 -8.67 11.86
C VAL A 14 -26.53 -8.34 11.79
N LYS A 15 -26.84 -7.06 11.98
CA LYS A 15 -28.18 -6.54 11.71
C LYS A 15 -28.11 -5.61 10.51
N LEU A 16 -28.77 -6.00 9.43
CA LEU A 16 -28.84 -5.22 8.19
C LEU A 16 -30.14 -4.40 8.13
N ASP A 17 -30.07 -3.27 7.45
CA ASP A 17 -31.21 -2.37 7.24
C ASP A 17 -31.22 -1.92 5.76
N PRO A 18 -32.26 -2.27 4.97
CA PRO A 18 -33.41 -3.09 5.35
C PRO A 18 -32.99 -4.53 5.73
N ALA A 19 -33.82 -5.21 6.52
CA ALA A 19 -33.56 -6.59 6.92
C ALA A 19 -33.35 -7.47 5.69
N GLN A 20 -32.31 -8.32 5.74
CA GLN A 20 -31.93 -9.24 4.66
C GLN A 20 -32.03 -10.67 5.18
N GLU A 21 -32.11 -11.64 4.27
CA GLU A 21 -32.05 -13.08 4.63
C GLU A 21 -30.70 -13.47 5.23
N LYS A 22 -29.62 -12.81 4.81
CA LYS A 22 -28.27 -13.04 5.33
C LYS A 22 -28.04 -12.25 6.63
N GLU A 23 -28.13 -12.94 7.76
CA GLU A 23 -27.94 -12.36 9.11
C GLU A 23 -26.54 -12.59 9.70
N LYS A 24 -25.67 -13.28 8.97
CA LYS A 24 -24.29 -13.57 9.38
C LYS A 24 -23.32 -13.47 8.22
N PHE A 25 -22.10 -13.04 8.51
CA PHE A 25 -20.98 -13.01 7.57
C PHE A 25 -19.79 -13.79 8.13
N GLY A 26 -18.97 -14.36 7.23
CA GLY A 26 -17.67 -14.90 7.63
C GLY A 26 -16.81 -13.80 8.25
N ILE A 27 -15.98 -14.17 9.23
CA ILE A 27 -15.09 -13.18 9.87
C ILE A 27 -14.14 -12.53 8.86
N SER A 28 -13.76 -13.24 7.80
CA SER A 28 -12.98 -12.74 6.65
C SER A 28 -13.55 -11.47 6.03
N GLN A 29 -14.86 -11.23 6.15
CA GLN A 29 -15.56 -10.08 5.59
C GLN A 29 -15.56 -8.86 6.53
N LEU A 30 -14.94 -8.92 7.70
CA LEU A 30 -15.01 -7.84 8.70
C LEU A 30 -14.46 -6.50 8.21
N GLY A 31 -13.44 -6.52 7.34
CA GLY A 31 -12.93 -5.32 6.66
C GLY A 31 -13.96 -4.65 5.75
N LEU A 32 -14.94 -5.41 5.23
CA LEU A 32 -15.96 -4.94 4.30
C LEU A 32 -17.13 -4.22 4.99
N ILE A 33 -17.28 -4.38 6.31
CA ILE A 33 -18.52 -4.05 7.03
C ILE A 33 -18.28 -2.99 8.12
N PRO A 34 -17.85 -1.76 7.79
CA PRO A 34 -17.97 -0.65 8.73
C PRO A 34 -19.43 -0.43 9.12
N ARG A 35 -19.66 0.00 10.37
CA ARG A 35 -21.01 0.20 10.88
C ARG A 35 -21.72 1.30 10.08
N ARG A 36 -23.01 1.09 9.76
CA ARG A 36 -23.86 2.04 9.01
C ARG A 36 -23.37 2.34 7.59
N ARG A 37 -22.56 1.46 7.01
CA ARG A 37 -22.20 1.52 5.58
C ARG A 37 -23.15 0.67 4.75
N ALA A 38 -23.53 1.17 3.58
CA ALA A 38 -24.28 0.38 2.61
C ALA A 38 -23.34 -0.64 1.97
N LEU A 39 -23.72 -1.92 2.00
CA LEU A 39 -23.04 -3.00 1.27
C LEU A 39 -23.50 -2.99 -0.19
N ASN A 40 -22.63 -3.38 -1.13
CA ASN A 40 -22.94 -3.54 -2.55
C ASN A 40 -23.55 -2.29 -3.21
N VAL A 41 -22.89 -1.14 -3.09
CA VAL A 41 -23.38 0.12 -3.68
C VAL A 41 -23.23 0.08 -5.20
N THR A 42 -24.34 -0.13 -5.92
CA THR A 42 -24.39 -0.27 -7.39
C THR A 42 -24.20 1.03 -8.18
N LYS A 43 -24.06 2.19 -7.50
CA LYS A 43 -23.74 3.48 -8.14
C LYS A 43 -22.46 4.03 -7.56
N ALA A 44 -21.46 4.28 -8.41
CA ALA A 44 -20.27 5.03 -8.04
C ALA A 44 -20.66 6.37 -7.39
N GLY A 45 -20.22 6.61 -6.15
CA GLY A 45 -20.58 7.79 -5.35
C GLY A 45 -21.92 7.71 -4.59
N GLY A 46 -22.59 6.55 -4.57
CA GLY A 46 -23.90 6.36 -3.95
C GLY A 46 -23.91 6.08 -2.43
N SER A 47 -22.76 5.84 -1.80
CA SER A 47 -22.70 5.57 -0.36
C SER A 47 -22.70 6.89 0.41
N LYS A 48 -23.88 7.36 0.84
CA LYS A 48 -23.94 8.41 1.87
C LYS A 48 -23.37 7.80 3.15
N VAL A 49 -22.13 8.14 3.48
CA VAL A 49 -21.51 7.70 4.73
C VAL A 49 -22.26 8.36 5.89
N ALA A 50 -22.64 7.55 6.88
CA ALA A 50 -23.47 8.00 7.98
C ALA A 50 -22.63 8.57 9.14
N GLY A 51 -23.23 9.50 9.89
CA GLY A 51 -22.65 10.07 11.10
C GLY A 51 -21.95 11.40 10.90
N TYR A 52 -21.69 12.08 12.00
CA TYR A 52 -20.89 13.31 12.08
C TYR A 52 -19.42 12.95 11.99
N GLU A 53 -18.64 13.74 11.26
CA GLU A 53 -17.19 13.61 11.20
C GLU A 53 -16.53 14.33 12.38
N LYS A 54 -15.49 13.73 12.95
CA LYS A 54 -14.72 14.32 14.04
C LYS A 54 -13.26 13.89 13.97
N ASP A 55 -12.38 14.86 14.13
CA ASP A 55 -10.94 14.65 14.24
C ASP A 55 -10.56 14.68 15.72
N LEU A 56 -9.72 13.74 16.13
CA LEU A 56 -9.17 13.73 17.47
C LEU A 56 -7.71 13.29 17.47
N LYS A 57 -6.99 13.74 18.50
CA LYS A 57 -5.62 13.31 18.78
C LYS A 57 -5.66 12.31 19.94
N ILE A 58 -5.18 11.11 19.70
CA ILE A 58 -4.96 10.08 20.72
C ILE A 58 -3.59 10.38 21.35
N ASN A 59 -3.55 10.64 22.66
CA ASN A 59 -2.28 10.75 23.38
C ASN A 59 -1.70 9.36 23.66
N SER A 60 -2.54 8.46 24.18
CA SER A 60 -2.26 7.05 24.34
C SER A 60 -3.57 6.28 24.56
N THR A 61 -3.63 5.02 24.15
CA THR A 61 -4.74 4.10 24.47
C THR A 61 -4.64 3.52 25.89
N SER A 62 -3.51 3.69 26.58
CA SER A 62 -3.28 3.16 27.93
C SER A 62 -4.24 3.71 28.99
N THR A 63 -4.84 4.89 28.75
CA THR A 63 -5.82 5.52 29.64
C THR A 63 -7.26 5.13 29.31
N TRP A 64 -7.48 4.35 28.26
CA TRP A 64 -8.83 3.99 27.82
C TRP A 64 -9.43 2.95 28.74
N SER A 65 -10.69 3.15 29.10
CA SER A 65 -11.46 2.18 29.86
C SER A 65 -12.24 1.26 28.92
N SER A 66 -12.42 0.00 29.32
CA SER A 66 -13.30 -0.94 28.60
C SER A 66 -14.70 -0.91 29.20
N CYS A 67 -15.72 -0.82 28.36
CA CYS A 67 -17.13 -0.88 28.72
C CYS A 67 -17.94 -1.67 27.68
N ARG A 68 -19.22 -1.93 27.93
CA ARG A 68 -20.13 -2.47 26.94
C ARG A 68 -20.80 -1.34 26.16
N ILE A 69 -21.24 -1.61 24.94
CA ILE A 69 -22.09 -0.65 24.19
C ILE A 69 -23.37 -0.30 24.99
N ALA A 70 -23.87 -1.22 25.82
CA ALA A 70 -24.98 -0.99 26.75
C ALA A 70 -24.72 0.14 27.76
N ASP A 71 -23.46 0.43 28.08
CA ASP A 71 -23.06 1.45 29.05
C ASP A 71 -23.00 2.85 28.40
N CYS A 72 -23.07 2.94 27.07
CA CYS A 72 -23.12 4.21 26.37
C CYS A 72 -24.40 4.99 26.74
N PRO A 73 -24.30 6.24 27.24
CA PRO A 73 -25.49 6.99 27.68
C PRO A 73 -26.45 7.35 26.54
N ILE A 74 -26.01 7.29 25.29
CA ILE A 74 -26.83 7.57 24.11
C ILE A 74 -27.94 6.51 23.98
N VAL A 75 -29.19 6.92 24.18
CA VAL A 75 -30.35 6.02 24.41
C VAL A 75 -30.57 5.02 23.28
N ASN A 76 -30.51 5.47 22.03
CA ASN A 76 -30.72 4.61 20.86
C ASN A 76 -29.52 3.70 20.56
N ILE A 77 -28.34 3.94 21.16
CA ILE A 77 -27.15 3.08 21.06
C ILE A 77 -27.24 1.93 22.07
N ARG A 78 -27.41 2.24 23.37
CA ARG A 78 -27.47 1.21 24.44
C ARG A 78 -28.59 0.17 24.29
N ARG A 79 -29.62 0.50 23.50
CA ARG A 79 -30.77 -0.37 23.21
C ARG A 79 -30.60 -1.22 21.95
N GLN A 80 -29.46 -1.14 21.26
CA GLN A 80 -29.21 -1.91 20.05
C GLN A 80 -28.97 -3.39 20.35
N GLY A 81 -29.13 -4.24 19.32
CA GLY A 81 -28.96 -5.69 19.45
C GLY A 81 -27.52 -6.09 19.83
N ASP A 82 -26.54 -5.30 19.42
CA ASP A 82 -25.12 -5.49 19.70
C ASP A 82 -24.67 -4.90 21.04
N ARG A 83 -25.59 -4.51 21.93
CA ARG A 83 -25.29 -3.84 23.21
C ARG A 83 -24.29 -4.57 24.12
N GLN A 84 -24.12 -5.88 23.94
CA GLN A 84 -23.16 -6.69 24.70
C GLN A 84 -21.75 -6.70 24.10
N GLN A 85 -21.50 -6.08 22.94
CA GLN A 85 -20.16 -5.95 22.39
C GLN A 85 -19.31 -4.98 23.23
N TRP A 86 -18.00 -5.21 23.23
CA TRP A 86 -17.04 -4.39 23.95
C TRP A 86 -16.75 -3.07 23.20
N CYS A 87 -16.47 -2.04 23.99
CA CYS A 87 -16.22 -0.68 23.56
C CYS A 87 -15.11 -0.05 24.42
N PHE A 88 -14.25 0.76 23.82
CA PHE A 88 -13.37 1.67 24.55
C PHE A 88 -14.11 2.96 24.88
N SER A 89 -13.92 3.44 26.11
CA SER A 89 -14.45 4.71 26.62
C SER A 89 -13.29 5.59 27.06
N PHE A 90 -13.19 6.78 26.45
CA PHE A 90 -12.11 7.75 26.69
C PHE A 90 -12.53 9.18 26.33
N GLU A 91 -11.86 10.16 26.93
CA GLU A 91 -12.07 11.57 26.62
C GLU A 91 -11.03 12.07 25.60
N ALA A 92 -11.47 12.94 24.68
CA ALA A 92 -10.58 13.71 23.82
C ALA A 92 -11.14 15.14 23.65
N GLY A 93 -10.41 16.12 24.19
CA GLY A 93 -10.96 17.46 24.39
C GLY A 93 -12.13 17.41 25.38
N ASP A 94 -13.21 18.10 25.06
CA ASP A 94 -14.42 18.16 25.90
C ASP A 94 -15.42 17.02 25.62
N THR A 95 -15.06 16.06 24.77
CA THR A 95 -15.98 15.01 24.30
C THR A 95 -15.57 13.64 24.81
N GLN A 96 -16.55 12.92 25.37
CA GLN A 96 -16.43 11.52 25.75
C GLN A 96 -16.77 10.61 24.56
N PHE A 97 -15.83 9.78 24.16
CA PHE A 97 -15.95 8.84 23.05
C PHE A 97 -16.30 7.44 23.53
N PHE A 98 -17.09 6.74 22.73
CA PHE A 98 -17.39 5.32 22.82
C PHE A 98 -17.04 4.67 21.47
N LEU A 99 -15.92 3.96 21.43
CA LEU A 99 -15.40 3.30 20.23
C LEU A 99 -15.55 1.77 20.33
N PRO A 100 -16.37 1.12 19.49
CA PRO A 100 -16.44 -0.34 19.45
C PRO A 100 -15.04 -0.94 19.23
N GLN A 101 -14.66 -1.94 20.04
CA GLN A 101 -13.31 -2.52 19.93
C GLN A 101 -13.08 -3.19 18.57
N ILE A 102 -14.13 -3.82 18.01
CA ILE A 102 -14.08 -4.44 16.69
C ILE A 102 -13.78 -3.43 15.58
N GLU A 103 -14.22 -2.18 15.73
CA GLU A 103 -13.96 -1.12 14.76
C GLU A 103 -12.50 -0.64 14.82
N MET A 104 -11.94 -0.54 16.04
CA MET A 104 -10.51 -0.25 16.19
C MET A 104 -9.64 -1.36 15.58
N ALA A 105 -9.97 -2.63 15.84
CA ALA A 105 -9.23 -3.75 15.23
C ALA A 105 -9.41 -3.79 13.70
N ARG A 106 -10.59 -3.41 13.19
CA ARG A 106 -10.83 -3.28 11.74
C ARG A 106 -9.91 -2.25 11.11
N ALA A 107 -9.81 -1.08 11.73
CA ALA A 107 -8.98 0.02 11.24
C ALA A 107 -7.48 -0.20 11.39
N LEU A 108 -7.04 -1.07 12.31
CA LEU A 108 -5.62 -1.37 12.53
C LEU A 108 -5.13 -2.63 11.79
N PHE A 109 -5.95 -3.66 11.68
CA PHE A 109 -5.50 -5.01 11.35
C PHE A 109 -6.32 -5.72 10.26
N PHE A 110 -7.64 -5.49 10.17
CA PHE A 110 -8.52 -6.26 9.28
C PHE A 110 -8.64 -5.66 7.88
N HIS A 111 -7.50 -5.28 7.31
CA HIS A 111 -7.40 -4.76 5.94
C HIS A 111 -7.46 -5.86 4.87
N SER A 112 -7.25 -7.11 5.27
CA SER A 112 -7.41 -8.30 4.42
C SER A 112 -8.11 -9.43 5.16
N ALA A 113 -8.84 -10.25 4.41
CA ALA A 113 -9.44 -11.48 4.91
C ALA A 113 -8.40 -12.42 5.55
N TYR A 114 -7.19 -12.46 4.96
CA TYR A 114 -6.04 -13.19 5.48
C TYR A 114 -5.68 -12.79 6.90
N LEU A 115 -5.42 -11.50 7.16
CA LEU A 115 -5.08 -11.02 8.50
C LEU A 115 -6.21 -11.23 9.50
N THR A 116 -7.45 -11.15 9.04
CA THR A 116 -8.63 -11.36 9.89
C THR A 116 -8.74 -12.81 10.36
N ARG A 117 -8.48 -13.80 9.49
CA ARG A 117 -8.38 -15.21 9.89
C ARG A 117 -7.20 -15.44 10.83
N LEU A 118 -6.05 -14.84 10.50
CA LEU A 118 -4.82 -15.02 11.26
C LEU A 118 -4.95 -14.50 12.69
N ALA A 119 -5.70 -13.42 12.91
CA ALA A 119 -5.97 -12.85 14.23
C ALA A 119 -6.75 -13.80 15.17
N MET A 120 -7.42 -14.81 14.61
CA MET A 120 -8.15 -15.83 15.38
C MET A 120 -7.28 -17.05 15.70
N ASN A 121 -6.03 -17.10 15.21
CA ASN A 121 -5.06 -18.16 15.49
C ASN A 121 -3.93 -17.61 16.40
N PRO A 122 -3.77 -18.13 17.64
CA PRO A 122 -2.75 -17.65 18.58
C PRO A 122 -1.32 -17.64 18.02
N ASN A 123 -0.98 -18.61 17.17
CA ASN A 123 0.35 -18.75 16.58
C ASN A 123 0.36 -18.39 15.09
N GLY A 124 -0.71 -17.79 14.56
CA GLY A 124 -0.89 -17.62 13.12
C GLY A 124 0.28 -16.88 12.45
N LEU A 125 0.78 -15.80 13.06
CA LEU A 125 1.92 -15.05 12.51
C LEU A 125 3.20 -15.90 12.44
N ASP A 126 3.46 -16.73 13.46
CA ASP A 126 4.66 -17.58 13.52
C ASP A 126 4.57 -18.81 12.60
N GLU A 127 3.36 -19.25 12.27
CA GLU A 127 3.10 -20.34 11.32
C GLU A 127 3.23 -19.90 9.85
N GLU A 128 3.27 -18.59 9.60
CA GLU A 128 3.27 -18.00 8.26
C GLU A 128 4.58 -17.25 7.93
N PHE A 129 5.28 -16.74 8.95
CA PHE A 129 6.47 -15.89 8.78
C PHE A 129 7.60 -16.29 9.73
N ASP A 130 8.83 -16.31 9.21
CA ASP A 130 10.05 -16.34 10.00
C ASP A 130 10.72 -14.96 9.96
N VAL A 131 10.87 -14.33 11.13
CA VAL A 131 11.37 -12.96 11.27
C VAL A 131 12.79 -13.00 11.83
N GLN A 132 13.73 -12.46 11.08
CA GLN A 132 15.15 -12.45 11.44
C GLN A 132 15.66 -11.01 11.54
N MET A 133 16.14 -10.64 12.73
CA MET A 133 16.85 -9.38 12.94
C MET A 133 18.32 -9.60 12.58
N GLY A 134 18.82 -8.85 11.60
CA GLY A 134 20.22 -8.95 11.19
C GLY A 134 21.17 -8.31 12.21
N GLU A 135 22.48 -8.43 11.98
CA GLU A 135 23.50 -7.73 12.79
C GLU A 135 23.36 -6.21 12.71
N ASN A 136 22.85 -5.69 11.59
CA ASN A 136 22.52 -4.27 11.44
C ASN A 136 21.14 -4.00 12.08
N PRO A 137 21.06 -3.20 13.17
CA PRO A 137 19.80 -2.92 13.85
C PRO A 137 18.81 -2.13 12.97
N ASN A 138 19.27 -1.52 11.88
CA ASN A 138 18.42 -0.82 10.93
C ASN A 138 17.84 -1.72 9.82
N ARG A 139 18.17 -3.02 9.83
CA ARG A 139 17.70 -3.98 8.83
C ARG A 139 17.02 -5.20 9.46
N ALA A 140 15.86 -5.57 8.91
CA ALA A 140 15.17 -6.82 9.23
C ALA A 140 14.87 -7.64 7.98
N GLU A 141 14.76 -8.95 8.16
CA GLU A 141 14.36 -9.90 7.13
C GLU A 141 13.08 -10.60 7.57
N ILE A 142 12.11 -10.66 6.65
CA ILE A 142 10.84 -11.36 6.85
C ILE A 142 10.77 -12.45 5.79
N HIS A 143 10.93 -13.70 6.21
CA HIS A 143 10.84 -14.88 5.37
C HIS A 143 9.40 -15.37 5.36
N ILE A 144 8.73 -15.23 4.22
CA ILE A 144 7.39 -15.78 4.02
C ILE A 144 7.54 -17.29 3.87
N LEU A 145 6.89 -18.08 4.72
CA LEU A 145 7.04 -19.53 4.67
C LEU A 145 6.42 -20.11 3.40
N PRO A 146 6.96 -21.20 2.83
CA PRO A 146 6.40 -21.83 1.62
C PRO A 146 4.93 -22.26 1.76
N SER A 147 4.52 -22.61 2.98
CA SER A 147 3.13 -22.94 3.35
C SER A 147 2.19 -21.74 3.36
N SER A 148 2.72 -20.52 3.39
CA SER A 148 1.92 -19.32 3.62
C SER A 148 0.81 -19.11 2.59
N SER A 149 -0.41 -18.86 3.09
CA SER A 149 -1.58 -18.49 2.30
C SER A 149 -1.69 -16.98 2.02
N LEU A 150 -0.67 -16.19 2.40
CA LEU A 150 -0.62 -14.74 2.15
C LEU A 150 -0.90 -14.44 0.66
N PRO A 151 -1.89 -13.59 0.33
CA PRO A 151 -2.27 -13.27 -1.05
C PRO A 151 -1.16 -12.62 -1.87
N ARG A 152 -1.16 -12.86 -3.18
CA ARG A 152 -0.19 -12.27 -4.13
C ARG A 152 -0.31 -10.75 -4.19
N VAL A 153 -1.53 -10.22 -4.13
CA VAL A 153 -1.78 -8.77 -4.08
C VAL A 153 -1.06 -8.15 -2.88
N VAL A 154 -1.18 -8.74 -1.70
CA VAL A 154 -0.53 -8.30 -0.46
C VAL A 154 1.00 -8.42 -0.56
N ARG A 155 1.51 -9.54 -1.10
CA ARG A 155 2.95 -9.74 -1.36
C ARG A 155 3.52 -8.66 -2.28
N GLY A 156 2.78 -8.25 -3.30
CA GLY A 156 3.24 -7.32 -4.33
C GLY A 156 3.04 -5.84 -4.02
N ASN A 157 2.10 -5.49 -3.14
CA ASN A 157 1.79 -4.11 -2.80
C ASN A 157 2.75 -3.60 -1.68
N PRO A 158 3.55 -2.54 -1.92
CA PRO A 158 4.49 -2.01 -0.94
C PRO A 158 3.80 -1.44 0.32
N SER A 159 2.63 -0.83 0.19
CA SER A 159 1.85 -0.30 1.32
C SER A 159 1.37 -1.42 2.24
N GLN A 160 0.85 -2.50 1.64
CA GLN A 160 0.45 -3.71 2.37
C GLN A 160 1.65 -4.39 3.04
N ARG A 161 2.80 -4.46 2.37
CA ARG A 161 4.04 -4.98 2.99
C ARG A 161 4.52 -4.11 4.15
N ARG A 162 4.39 -2.79 4.05
CA ARG A 162 4.75 -1.85 5.14
C ARG A 162 3.87 -2.09 6.37
N MET A 163 2.55 -2.19 6.17
CA MET A 163 1.62 -2.56 7.23
C MET A 163 1.96 -3.93 7.85
N LEU A 164 2.19 -4.94 7.02
CA LEU A 164 2.57 -6.27 7.48
C LEU A 164 3.89 -6.25 8.27
N ALA A 165 4.87 -5.45 7.84
CA ALA A 165 6.12 -5.31 8.54
C ALA A 165 5.96 -4.62 9.90
N TRP A 166 5.12 -3.58 9.98
CA TRP A 166 4.76 -2.93 11.25
C TRP A 166 4.10 -3.92 12.21
N LEU A 167 3.15 -4.72 11.72
CA LEU A 167 2.50 -5.78 12.50
C LEU A 167 3.49 -6.84 13.01
N LEU A 168 4.45 -7.26 12.19
CA LEU A 168 5.35 -8.37 12.52
C LEU A 168 6.52 -7.95 13.41
N LEU A 169 7.02 -6.72 13.27
CA LEU A 169 8.25 -6.24 13.89
C LEU A 169 8.01 -5.33 15.10
N ASP A 170 6.93 -4.55 15.13
CA ASP A 170 6.62 -3.73 16.30
C ASP A 170 5.98 -4.61 17.39
N LYS A 171 6.72 -4.83 18.48
CA LYS A 171 6.30 -5.72 19.56
C LYS A 171 4.97 -5.30 20.19
N LYS A 172 4.70 -4.00 20.34
CA LYS A 172 3.45 -3.52 20.96
C LYS A 172 2.25 -3.80 20.04
N VAL A 173 2.43 -3.60 18.74
CA VAL A 173 1.43 -3.85 17.70
C VAL A 173 1.17 -5.35 17.55
N ARG A 174 2.23 -6.15 17.49
CA ARG A 174 2.14 -7.61 17.44
C ARG A 174 1.40 -8.20 18.65
N ASN A 175 1.75 -7.74 19.85
CA ASN A 175 1.07 -8.18 21.08
C ASN A 175 -0.42 -7.81 21.06
N SER A 176 -0.75 -6.61 20.57
CA SER A 176 -2.13 -6.18 20.39
C SER A 176 -2.92 -7.10 19.45
N PHE A 177 -2.34 -7.44 18.31
CA PHE A 177 -2.92 -8.40 17.37
C PHE A 177 -3.10 -9.79 17.99
N GLN A 178 -2.08 -10.33 18.67
CA GLN A 178 -2.13 -11.65 19.30
C GLN A 178 -3.11 -11.72 20.48
N SER A 179 -3.39 -10.58 21.13
CA SER A 179 -4.40 -10.52 22.21
C SER A 179 -5.80 -10.92 21.74
N ILE A 180 -6.11 -10.74 20.45
CA ILE A 180 -7.41 -11.13 19.85
C ILE A 180 -7.66 -12.62 20.05
N ALA A 181 -6.73 -13.48 19.59
CA ALA A 181 -6.84 -14.91 19.76
C ALA A 181 -6.77 -15.33 21.23
N GLN A 182 -5.94 -14.64 22.03
CA GLN A 182 -5.84 -14.90 23.46
C GLN A 182 -7.19 -14.70 24.17
N TYR A 183 -7.83 -13.55 24.02
CA TYR A 183 -9.15 -13.27 24.61
C TYR A 183 -10.24 -14.17 24.03
N GLN A 184 -10.17 -14.48 22.73
CA GLN A 184 -11.08 -15.43 22.12
C GLN A 184 -11.02 -16.80 22.81
N LEU A 185 -9.84 -17.29 23.15
CA LEU A 185 -9.65 -18.56 23.83
C LEU A 185 -10.05 -18.52 25.31
N THR A 186 -9.70 -17.46 26.03
CA THR A 186 -9.95 -17.38 27.48
C THR A 186 -11.37 -16.93 27.84
N GLU A 187 -11.99 -16.07 27.03
CA GLU A 187 -13.32 -15.49 27.32
C GLU A 187 -14.45 -16.05 26.45
N GLY A 188 -14.14 -16.84 25.42
CA GLY A 188 -15.17 -17.46 24.59
C GLY A 188 -15.93 -18.56 25.34
N GLU A 189 -17.26 -18.54 25.24
CA GLU A 189 -18.15 -19.46 25.94
C GLU A 189 -18.76 -20.48 24.97
N VAL A 190 -18.83 -21.75 25.39
CA VAL A 190 -19.49 -22.80 24.59
C VAL A 190 -20.91 -23.03 25.11
N ARG A 191 -21.89 -22.91 24.21
CA ARG A 191 -23.31 -23.17 24.49
C ARG A 191 -23.93 -23.87 23.28
N ASN A 192 -24.59 -25.01 23.50
CA ASN A 192 -25.30 -25.79 22.46
C ASN A 192 -24.45 -26.11 21.22
N GLY A 193 -23.21 -26.58 21.42
CA GLY A 193 -22.30 -26.93 20.31
C GLY A 193 -21.76 -25.73 19.53
N ARG A 194 -22.02 -24.49 19.97
CA ARG A 194 -21.50 -23.26 19.38
C ARG A 194 -20.65 -22.51 20.40
N ARG A 195 -19.57 -21.90 19.94
CA ARG A 195 -18.74 -20.98 20.73
C ARG A 195 -19.17 -19.55 20.44
N TYR A 196 -19.46 -18.78 21.49
CA TYR A 196 -19.84 -17.37 21.43
C TYR A 196 -18.76 -16.54 22.09
N TRP A 197 -18.42 -15.42 21.47
CA TRP A 197 -17.43 -14.50 21.99
C TRP A 197 -17.77 -13.06 21.58
N PRO A 198 -18.03 -12.15 22.55
CA PRO A 198 -18.02 -10.72 22.30
C PRO A 198 -16.58 -10.29 22.01
N PHE A 199 -16.32 -9.71 20.83
CA PHE A 199 -14.97 -9.41 20.37
C PHE A 199 -14.25 -8.50 21.38
N ARG A 200 -13.02 -8.87 21.75
CA ARG A 200 -12.18 -8.13 22.68
C ARG A 200 -10.72 -8.20 22.25
N PHE A 201 -9.99 -7.10 22.41
CA PHE A 201 -8.55 -7.07 22.25
C PHE A 201 -7.95 -5.90 23.03
N ASP A 202 -6.65 -5.95 23.31
CA ASP A 202 -5.90 -4.84 23.89
C ASP A 202 -5.30 -4.02 22.74
N PRO A 203 -5.64 -2.72 22.58
CA PRO A 203 -5.14 -1.91 21.48
C PRO A 203 -3.65 -1.57 21.68
N PRO A 204 -2.86 -1.30 20.61
CA PRO A 204 -1.51 -0.81 20.80
C PRO A 204 -1.55 0.61 21.40
N PRO A 205 -0.46 1.12 22.00
CA PRO A 205 -0.48 2.41 22.69
C PRO A 205 -0.90 3.63 21.84
N LEU A 206 -0.71 3.59 20.51
CA LEU A 206 -1.05 4.65 19.56
C LEU A 206 -0.66 6.06 20.05
N GLU A 207 0.62 6.21 20.42
CA GLU A 207 1.14 7.43 21.00
C GLU A 207 1.10 8.58 19.99
N ASN A 208 0.38 9.67 20.32
CA ASN A 208 0.23 10.87 19.49
C ASN A 208 -0.39 10.66 18.10
N VAL A 209 -1.15 9.58 17.90
CA VAL A 209 -1.85 9.30 16.63
C VAL A 209 -3.01 10.27 16.44
N LYS A 210 -3.20 10.78 15.22
CA LYS A 210 -4.41 11.51 14.84
C LYS A 210 -5.40 10.52 14.25
N MET A 211 -6.64 10.58 14.68
CA MET A 211 -7.70 9.68 14.24
C MET A 211 -8.87 10.51 13.73
N LYS A 212 -9.36 10.17 12.53
CA LYS A 212 -10.62 10.73 12.01
C LYS A 212 -11.70 9.67 12.05
N VAL A 213 -12.84 10.04 12.64
CA VAL A 213 -13.95 9.14 12.89
C VAL A 213 -15.27 9.71 12.37
N ARG A 214 -16.20 8.80 12.10
CA ARG A 214 -17.61 9.11 11.90
C ARG A 214 -18.48 8.42 12.92
N GLY A 215 -19.54 9.08 13.35
CA GLY A 215 -20.38 8.52 14.42
C GLY A 215 -21.61 9.34 14.79
N GLN A 216 -22.31 8.88 15.81
CA GLN A 216 -23.41 9.63 16.39
C GLN A 216 -22.88 10.56 17.47
N TYR A 217 -23.14 11.85 17.31
CA TYR A 217 -22.79 12.88 18.27
C TYR A 217 -24.03 13.38 18.99
N ALA A 218 -24.04 13.30 20.32
CA ALA A 218 -25.05 13.88 21.20
C ALA A 218 -24.46 15.14 21.84
N LYS A 219 -24.72 16.28 21.19
CA LYS A 219 -24.10 17.57 21.47
C LYS A 219 -24.38 18.06 22.90
N GLU A 220 -25.60 17.88 23.39
CA GLU A 220 -26.02 18.38 24.71
C GLU A 220 -25.23 17.76 25.86
N SER A 221 -24.71 16.55 25.65
CA SER A 221 -23.96 15.77 26.63
C SER A 221 -22.49 15.57 26.24
N GLU A 222 -22.05 16.17 25.12
CA GLU A 222 -20.70 15.98 24.55
C GLU A 222 -20.29 14.49 24.42
N LEU A 223 -21.22 13.63 23.97
CA LEU A 223 -20.96 12.20 23.79
C LEU A 223 -20.85 11.85 22.31
N PHE A 224 -19.87 11.02 21.97
CA PHE A 224 -19.67 10.55 20.60
C PHE A 224 -19.56 9.03 20.55
N PHE A 225 -20.49 8.38 19.85
CA PHE A 225 -20.41 6.94 19.58
C PHE A 225 -19.89 6.71 18.16
N VAL A 226 -18.75 6.04 18.05
CA VAL A 226 -18.06 5.83 16.77
C VAL A 226 -18.74 4.72 15.96
N TYR A 227 -18.99 4.99 14.69
CA TYR A 227 -19.42 4.02 13.69
C TYR A 227 -18.24 3.50 12.87
N GLU A 228 -17.33 4.40 12.47
CA GLU A 228 -16.24 4.10 11.55
C GLU A 228 -15.02 4.98 11.88
N ILE A 229 -13.84 4.38 11.90
CA ILE A 229 -12.55 5.02 11.76
C ILE A 229 -12.17 4.93 10.28
N HIS A 230 -11.84 6.07 9.69
CA HIS A 230 -11.46 6.13 8.26
C HIS A 230 -10.06 6.71 8.05
N SER A 231 -9.40 7.22 9.09
CA SER A 231 -8.02 7.70 9.01
C SER A 231 -7.30 7.55 10.34
N LEU A 232 -6.07 7.03 10.28
CA LEU A 232 -5.10 6.96 11.36
C LEU A 232 -3.75 7.49 10.85
N THR A 233 -3.39 8.69 11.27
CA THR A 233 -2.14 9.33 10.83
C THR A 233 -1.17 9.57 11.98
N ASN A 234 0.10 9.77 11.63
CA ASN A 234 1.21 9.84 12.57
C ASN A 234 1.40 8.53 13.35
N LEU A 235 1.26 7.39 12.67
CA LEU A 235 1.59 6.08 13.22
C LEU A 235 3.11 5.97 13.35
N SER A 236 3.60 5.94 14.58
CA SER A 236 5.01 5.66 14.84
C SER A 236 5.28 4.16 14.69
N SER A 237 6.39 3.84 14.04
CA SER A 237 6.89 2.48 13.96
C SER A 237 8.26 2.41 14.63
N GLN A 238 8.40 1.63 15.70
CA GLN A 238 9.71 1.38 16.33
C GLN A 238 10.34 0.14 15.69
N ILE A 239 10.45 0.15 14.37
CA ILE A 239 10.93 -0.97 13.56
C ILE A 239 12.16 -0.55 12.74
N PRO A 240 12.98 -1.52 12.28
CA PRO A 240 14.07 -1.25 11.35
C PRO A 240 13.61 -0.53 10.08
N LYS A 241 14.40 0.42 9.57
CA LYS A 241 14.02 1.24 8.40
C LYS A 241 14.10 0.49 7.08
N GLU A 242 14.93 -0.56 6.99
CA GLU A 242 15.09 -1.38 5.79
C GLU A 242 14.60 -2.81 6.06
N ILE A 243 13.62 -3.25 5.26
CA ILE A 243 12.95 -4.54 5.50
C ILE A 243 12.95 -5.34 4.21
N GLU A 244 13.50 -6.53 4.26
CA GLU A 244 13.57 -7.43 3.11
C GLU A 244 12.60 -8.59 3.27
N PHE A 245 11.60 -8.67 2.39
CA PHE A 245 10.71 -9.81 2.32
C PHE A 245 11.30 -10.89 1.40
N PHE A 246 11.51 -12.09 1.93
CA PHE A 246 11.89 -13.25 1.15
C PHE A 246 10.63 -14.06 0.82
N ASP A 247 10.22 -13.99 -0.45
CA ASP A 247 8.99 -14.57 -0.95
C ASP A 247 9.29 -15.85 -1.78
N PRO A 248 8.81 -17.03 -1.35
CA PRO A 248 9.06 -18.29 -2.03
C PRO A 248 8.27 -18.41 -3.33
N LYS A 249 7.22 -17.62 -3.50
CA LYS A 249 6.40 -17.55 -4.71
C LYS A 249 6.92 -16.49 -5.69
N PHE A 250 7.84 -15.61 -5.28
CA PHE A 250 8.41 -14.56 -6.14
C PHE A 250 9.52 -15.10 -7.05
N LYS A 251 9.42 -14.77 -8.34
CA LYS A 251 10.43 -15.11 -9.35
C LYS A 251 11.00 -13.84 -9.96
N GLU A 252 12.31 -13.63 -9.86
CA GLU A 252 13.00 -12.58 -10.63
C GLU A 252 12.81 -12.85 -12.13
N GLN A 253 12.04 -12.00 -12.81
CA GLN A 253 11.93 -12.07 -14.26
C GLN A 253 13.21 -11.54 -14.90
N LYS A 254 13.86 -12.37 -15.73
CA LYS A 254 14.78 -11.84 -16.76
C LYS A 254 13.94 -11.18 -17.83
N ALA A 255 14.40 -10.03 -18.31
CA ALA A 255 13.71 -9.30 -19.36
C ALA A 255 13.55 -10.19 -20.61
N GLY A 256 12.29 -10.34 -21.03
CA GLY A 256 11.86 -11.14 -22.17
C GLY A 256 10.72 -10.46 -22.90
N LYS A 257 10.71 -10.63 -24.23
CA LYS A 257 9.83 -9.95 -25.19
C LYS A 257 8.33 -10.04 -24.87
N LYS A 258 7.66 -8.89 -25.09
CA LYS A 258 6.22 -8.61 -25.24
C LYS A 258 5.29 -9.82 -25.12
N GLY A 259 4.56 -9.88 -24.00
CA GLY A 259 3.23 -10.48 -23.97
C GLY A 259 2.19 -9.41 -24.34
N SER A 260 1.47 -9.65 -25.42
CA SER A 260 0.24 -8.93 -25.76
C SER A 260 -0.86 -9.43 -24.83
N THR A 261 -1.36 -8.61 -23.92
CA THR A 261 -2.63 -8.86 -23.24
C THR A 261 -3.75 -8.46 -24.19
N THR A 262 -4.58 -9.44 -24.55
CA THR A 262 -5.76 -9.26 -25.38
C THR A 262 -6.82 -8.50 -24.58
N GLU A 263 -7.26 -7.35 -25.10
CA GLU A 263 -8.41 -6.63 -24.56
C GLU A 263 -9.69 -7.44 -24.86
N ARG A 264 -10.57 -7.58 -23.85
CA ARG A 264 -11.97 -7.93 -24.05
C ARG A 264 -12.84 -6.90 -23.33
N GLY A 265 -13.85 -6.40 -24.05
CA GLY A 265 -14.74 -5.32 -23.68
C GLY A 265 -15.75 -5.69 -22.58
N GLY A 266 -16.45 -4.68 -22.06
CA GLY A 266 -17.14 -4.76 -20.77
C GLY A 266 -18.67 -4.57 -20.74
N THR A 267 -19.11 -4.24 -19.51
CA THR A 267 -20.46 -4.14 -18.86
C THR A 267 -20.95 -5.46 -18.22
N ASP A 268 -21.54 -5.56 -17.02
CA ASP A 268 -21.90 -4.63 -15.91
C ASP A 268 -21.99 -5.41 -14.56
N GLY A 269 -21.46 -4.88 -13.45
CA GLY A 269 -21.67 -5.36 -12.07
C GLY A 269 -20.47 -6.01 -11.32
N PRO A 270 -20.24 -5.71 -10.02
CA PRO A 270 -19.20 -6.36 -9.19
C PRO A 270 -19.55 -7.83 -8.87
N PRO A 271 -18.56 -8.72 -8.64
CA PRO A 271 -18.81 -10.13 -8.32
C PRO A 271 -19.48 -10.28 -6.94
N GLU A 272 -20.25 -11.36 -6.78
CA GLU A 272 -20.86 -11.71 -5.50
C GLU A 272 -19.88 -12.51 -4.64
N ILE A 273 -19.92 -12.29 -3.32
CA ILE A 273 -19.09 -13.03 -2.36
C ILE A 273 -19.83 -14.27 -1.88
N ASN A 274 -19.35 -15.44 -2.30
CA ASN A 274 -19.84 -16.75 -1.91
C ASN A 274 -18.79 -17.51 -1.09
N ASP A 275 -18.91 -17.46 0.24
CA ASP A 275 -18.03 -18.19 1.16
C ASP A 275 -18.55 -19.61 1.48
N ASP A 276 -19.63 -20.08 0.85
CA ASP A 276 -20.09 -21.47 0.98
C ASP A 276 -19.26 -22.43 0.10
N GLU A 277 -18.59 -21.89 -0.93
CA GLU A 277 -17.62 -22.59 -1.77
C GLU A 277 -16.19 -22.08 -1.51
N LEU A 278 -15.22 -23.00 -1.52
CA LEU A 278 -13.83 -22.67 -1.23
C LEU A 278 -13.10 -22.09 -2.44
N PRO A 279 -12.22 -21.09 -2.26
CA PRO A 279 -11.43 -20.56 -3.35
C PRO A 279 -10.29 -21.52 -3.73
N THR A 280 -9.88 -21.50 -4.98
CA THR A 280 -8.77 -22.31 -5.50
C THR A 280 -7.42 -21.59 -5.37
N THR A 281 -6.34 -22.34 -5.15
CA THR A 281 -4.96 -21.82 -5.20
C THR A 281 -4.45 -21.55 -6.62
N ASP A 282 -5.14 -22.06 -7.64
CA ASP A 282 -4.66 -22.09 -9.02
C ASP A 282 -5.18 -20.93 -9.88
N ALA A 283 -6.24 -20.25 -9.43
CA ALA A 283 -6.82 -19.10 -10.10
C ALA A 283 -6.10 -17.79 -9.76
N ASP A 284 -6.30 -16.80 -10.61
CA ASP A 284 -5.87 -15.43 -10.39
C ASP A 284 -6.77 -14.79 -9.29
N GLU A 285 -6.22 -13.91 -8.47
CA GLU A 285 -6.94 -13.25 -7.36
C GLU A 285 -7.81 -12.10 -7.89
N TYR A 286 -9.02 -11.95 -7.34
CA TYR A 286 -9.90 -10.81 -7.62
C TYR A 286 -9.78 -9.78 -6.49
N VAL A 287 -9.45 -8.52 -6.83
CA VAL A 287 -9.36 -7.45 -5.84
C VAL A 287 -10.75 -6.87 -5.62
N LEU A 288 -11.30 -7.11 -4.42
CA LEU A 288 -12.57 -6.53 -3.98
C LEU A 288 -12.41 -5.03 -3.75
N GLU A 289 -13.38 -4.24 -4.22
CA GLU A 289 -13.50 -2.84 -3.84
C GLU A 289 -14.05 -2.76 -2.42
N VAL A 290 -13.25 -2.20 -1.50
CA VAL A 290 -13.60 -2.13 -0.08
C VAL A 290 -13.43 -0.72 0.45
N PRO A 291 -14.10 -0.37 1.56
CA PRO A 291 -13.78 0.83 2.31
C PRO A 291 -12.30 0.86 2.72
N GLU A 292 -11.53 1.76 2.13
CA GLU A 292 -10.14 1.99 2.52
C GLU A 292 -10.08 2.75 3.85
N VAL A 293 -9.03 2.46 4.62
CA VAL A 293 -8.63 3.22 5.79
C VAL A 293 -7.35 3.97 5.43
N GLU A 294 -7.38 5.29 5.58
CA GLU A 294 -6.22 6.15 5.38
C GLU A 294 -5.22 5.88 6.50
N LEU A 295 -3.99 5.52 6.15
CA LEU A 295 -2.90 5.28 7.08
C LEU A 295 -1.71 6.14 6.72
N GLU A 296 -1.08 6.76 7.73
CA GLU A 296 0.15 7.53 7.53
C GLU A 296 1.15 7.19 8.63
N PHE A 297 2.29 6.65 8.23
CA PHE A 297 3.41 6.39 9.12
C PHE A 297 4.30 7.63 9.22
N SER A 298 4.63 8.04 10.44
CA SER A 298 5.53 9.18 10.66
C SER A 298 6.96 8.89 10.20
N GLU A 299 7.34 7.61 10.25
CA GLU A 299 8.62 7.09 9.78
C GLU A 299 8.34 5.79 9.00
N PRO A 300 7.99 5.87 7.71
CA PRO A 300 7.67 4.69 6.92
C PRO A 300 8.93 3.86 6.66
N ALA A 301 8.83 2.54 6.83
CA ALA A 301 9.91 1.63 6.47
C ALA A 301 9.98 1.40 4.96
N TYR A 302 11.21 1.26 4.45
CA TYR A 302 11.50 0.84 3.10
C TYR A 302 11.42 -0.68 3.00
N THR A 303 10.45 -1.19 2.24
CA THR A 303 10.28 -2.64 2.05
C THR A 303 10.75 -3.07 0.66
N THR A 304 11.46 -4.19 0.58
CA THR A 304 11.80 -4.85 -0.68
C THR A 304 11.26 -6.27 -0.72
N ARG A 305 11.12 -6.85 -1.91
CA ARG A 305 10.70 -8.25 -2.11
C ARG A 305 11.75 -8.99 -2.93
N LYS A 306 12.21 -10.11 -2.41
CA LYS A 306 13.30 -10.95 -2.96
C LYS A 306 12.89 -12.42 -3.00
N PRO A 307 13.48 -13.24 -3.88
CA PRO A 307 13.24 -14.68 -3.88
C PRO A 307 13.93 -15.36 -2.69
N SER A 308 13.26 -16.31 -2.02
CA SER A 308 13.80 -16.98 -0.82
C SER A 308 15.08 -17.79 -1.02
N ASP A 309 15.32 -18.36 -2.21
CA ASP A 309 16.39 -19.35 -2.42
C ASP A 309 17.72 -18.78 -2.93
N GLY A 310 17.85 -17.48 -3.23
CA GLY A 310 19.01 -16.91 -3.95
C GLY A 310 19.30 -17.52 -5.35
N ARG A 311 18.65 -18.63 -5.70
CA ARG A 311 18.73 -19.32 -7.00
C ARG A 311 17.77 -18.67 -7.98
N ARG A 312 18.33 -17.88 -8.88
CA ARG A 312 17.71 -17.51 -10.15
C ARG A 312 17.38 -18.79 -10.94
N LYS A 313 16.14 -19.30 -10.85
CA LYS A 313 15.69 -20.41 -11.72
C LYS A 313 15.53 -19.86 -13.15
N SER A 314 16.27 -20.43 -14.09
CA SER A 314 16.10 -20.16 -15.52
C SER A 314 14.69 -20.54 -15.96
N ALA A 315 13.91 -19.56 -16.42
CA ALA A 315 12.56 -19.78 -16.88
C ALA A 315 12.55 -20.56 -18.20
N ALA A 316 12.35 -21.88 -18.13
CA ALA A 316 11.95 -22.73 -19.25
C ALA A 316 10.52 -23.23 -19.04
N ARG A 317 9.60 -22.34 -18.68
CA ARG A 317 8.14 -22.55 -18.79
C ARG A 317 7.49 -21.17 -18.97
N LYS A 318 6.64 -21.06 -20.00
CA LYS A 318 5.84 -19.88 -20.34
C LYS A 318 5.05 -19.44 -19.10
N GLY A 319 5.55 -18.46 -18.36
CA GLY A 319 4.90 -17.95 -17.16
C GLY A 319 3.94 -16.83 -17.53
N LYS A 320 2.67 -16.96 -17.15
CA LYS A 320 1.77 -15.81 -16.97
C LYS A 320 2.50 -14.79 -16.10
N SER A 321 2.40 -13.51 -16.45
CA SER A 321 2.85 -12.41 -15.59
C SER A 321 2.20 -12.54 -14.21
N GLU A 322 2.99 -12.42 -13.13
CA GLU A 322 2.50 -12.43 -11.73
C GLU A 322 1.55 -11.26 -11.39
N GLY A 323 1.24 -10.39 -12.35
CA GLY A 323 0.24 -9.32 -12.25
C GLY A 323 -1.11 -9.68 -12.86
N GLY A 324 -1.49 -10.96 -12.88
CA GLY A 324 -2.85 -11.36 -13.24
C GLY A 324 -3.81 -10.97 -12.14
N VAL A 325 -4.18 -9.70 -12.05
CA VAL A 325 -5.52 -9.36 -11.56
C VAL A 325 -6.44 -9.69 -12.74
N VAL A 326 -7.39 -10.58 -12.54
CA VAL A 326 -8.41 -10.83 -13.56
C VAL A 326 -9.30 -9.59 -13.62
N ASP A 327 -9.20 -8.81 -14.69
CA ASP A 327 -10.40 -8.16 -15.23
C ASP A 327 -11.25 -9.31 -15.75
N LEU A 328 -12.24 -9.74 -14.96
CA LEU A 328 -13.11 -10.87 -15.28
C LEU A 328 -13.70 -10.67 -16.68
N ALA A 329 -13.41 -11.62 -17.57
CA ALA A 329 -14.11 -11.78 -18.83
C ALA A 329 -15.21 -12.82 -18.62
N ASP A 330 -16.45 -12.36 -18.84
CA ASP A 330 -17.67 -13.12 -19.10
C ASP A 330 -18.09 -14.22 -18.10
N GLY A 331 -19.23 -13.98 -17.46
CA GLY A 331 -19.88 -14.87 -16.49
C GLY A 331 -19.65 -14.38 -15.07
N THR A 332 -20.74 -14.10 -14.35
CA THR A 332 -20.76 -13.86 -12.90
C THR A 332 -20.01 -15.00 -12.21
N THR A 333 -18.72 -14.80 -11.96
CA THR A 333 -17.91 -15.73 -11.21
C THR A 333 -17.94 -15.21 -9.79
N ASP A 334 -18.68 -15.92 -8.95
CA ASP A 334 -18.64 -15.71 -7.51
C ASP A 334 -17.18 -15.78 -7.04
N VAL A 335 -16.83 -14.96 -6.07
CA VAL A 335 -15.52 -15.00 -5.43
C VAL A 335 -15.69 -15.40 -3.99
N SER A 336 -14.70 -16.13 -3.45
CA SER A 336 -14.71 -16.53 -2.05
C SER A 336 -13.62 -15.79 -1.29
N THR A 337 -13.96 -15.24 -0.11
CA THR A 337 -13.00 -14.58 0.78
C THR A 337 -12.35 -15.55 1.77
N ASP A 338 -12.72 -16.83 1.73
CA ASP A 338 -12.17 -17.86 2.60
C ASP A 338 -10.72 -18.23 2.23
N GLU A 339 -10.11 -19.17 2.95
CA GLU A 339 -8.75 -19.63 2.68
C GLU A 339 -8.66 -20.46 1.39
N PRO A 340 -7.79 -20.10 0.43
CA PRO A 340 -7.66 -20.85 -0.81
C PRO A 340 -7.11 -22.27 -0.60
N THR A 341 -7.67 -23.25 -1.31
CA THR A 341 -7.25 -24.65 -1.24
C THR A 341 -7.04 -25.24 -2.64
N VAL A 342 -6.28 -26.33 -2.73
CA VAL A 342 -6.08 -27.07 -4.00
C VAL A 342 -7.36 -27.74 -4.53
N ARG A 343 -8.42 -27.82 -3.72
CA ARG A 343 -9.73 -28.39 -4.07
C ARG A 343 -10.79 -27.32 -4.28
N GLY A 344 -10.45 -26.04 -4.12
CA GLY A 344 -11.40 -24.97 -4.34
C GLY A 344 -11.77 -24.84 -5.81
N GLU A 345 -12.90 -24.19 -6.06
CA GLU A 345 -13.47 -24.02 -7.40
C GLU A 345 -13.65 -22.53 -7.76
N LEU A 346 -13.82 -21.65 -6.76
CA LEU A 346 -13.97 -20.22 -6.97
C LEU A 346 -12.63 -19.46 -7.00
N PRO A 347 -12.52 -18.31 -7.69
CA PRO A 347 -11.42 -17.38 -7.49
C PRO A 347 -11.40 -16.81 -6.07
N ALA A 348 -10.20 -16.50 -5.56
CA ALA A 348 -10.05 -15.85 -4.26
C ALA A 348 -10.38 -14.35 -4.36
N GLY A 349 -11.33 -13.89 -3.54
CA GLY A 349 -11.63 -12.48 -3.31
C GLY A 349 -10.68 -11.91 -2.25
N VAL A 350 -9.85 -10.96 -2.64
CA VAL A 350 -8.84 -10.32 -1.78
C VAL A 350 -9.13 -8.84 -1.72
N SER A 351 -9.11 -8.23 -0.53
CA SER A 351 -9.29 -6.79 -0.38
C SER A 351 -7.97 -6.05 -0.29
N ASP A 352 -7.92 -4.84 -0.85
CA ASP A 352 -6.89 -3.84 -0.59
C ASP A 352 -7.50 -2.68 0.19
N GLY A 353 -7.66 -2.85 1.51
CA GLY A 353 -8.36 -1.88 2.36
C GLY A 353 -7.47 -0.79 2.96
N ILE A 354 -6.30 -0.53 2.39
CA ILE A 354 -5.32 0.43 2.91
C ILE A 354 -5.10 1.53 1.88
N ASP A 355 -5.31 2.77 2.32
CA ASP A 355 -4.85 3.95 1.60
C ASP A 355 -3.65 4.54 2.35
N ASP A 356 -2.43 4.16 1.94
CA ASP A 356 -1.20 4.60 2.61
C ASP A 356 -0.75 5.96 2.07
N GLN A 357 -0.87 6.99 2.90
CA GLN A 357 -0.56 8.39 2.62
C GLN A 357 0.84 8.81 3.12
N SER A 358 1.69 7.86 3.50
CA SER A 358 3.04 8.16 4.01
C SER A 358 3.92 8.80 2.94
N GLU A 359 4.64 9.88 3.28
CA GLU A 359 5.69 10.44 2.43
C GLU A 359 6.91 9.50 2.48
N ASP A 360 7.20 8.81 1.38
CA ASP A 360 8.25 7.79 1.32
C ASP A 360 9.23 7.97 0.16
N SER A 361 9.13 9.06 -0.61
CA SER A 361 9.94 9.27 -1.82
C SER A 361 11.43 9.33 -1.48
N HIS A 362 11.77 9.91 -0.32
CA HIS A 362 13.13 10.01 0.18
C HIS A 362 13.81 8.64 0.35
N LEU A 363 13.04 7.57 0.62
CA LEU A 363 13.55 6.20 0.76
C LEU A 363 14.15 5.66 -0.56
N PHE A 364 13.79 6.26 -1.70
CA PHE A 364 14.25 5.85 -3.03
C PHE A 364 15.45 6.65 -3.54
N THR A 365 15.90 7.67 -2.79
CA THR A 365 17.01 8.55 -3.18
C THR A 365 18.31 7.78 -3.43
N HIS A 366 18.54 6.70 -2.68
CA HIS A 366 19.72 5.84 -2.83
C HIS A 366 19.87 5.29 -4.26
N LYS A 367 18.76 5.18 -5.03
CA LYS A 367 18.78 4.70 -6.42
C LYS A 367 19.33 5.72 -7.41
N PHE A 368 19.47 6.97 -6.99
CA PHE A 368 19.92 8.09 -7.81
C PHE A 368 21.23 8.71 -7.32
N GLU A 369 21.92 8.10 -6.35
CA GLU A 369 23.14 8.66 -5.73
C GLU A 369 24.21 9.09 -6.74
N ALA A 370 24.48 8.27 -7.75
CA ALA A 370 25.44 8.61 -8.80
C ALA A 370 25.01 9.84 -9.62
N PHE A 371 23.72 9.95 -9.94
CA PHE A 371 23.16 11.08 -10.68
C PHE A 371 23.20 12.36 -9.84
N ILE A 372 22.81 12.26 -8.57
CA ILE A 372 22.86 13.34 -7.59
C ILE A 372 24.30 13.84 -7.46
N ALA A 373 25.24 12.95 -7.12
CA ALA A 373 26.65 13.29 -6.96
C ALA A 373 27.26 13.89 -8.24
N MET A 374 26.93 13.36 -9.42
CA MET A 374 27.36 13.95 -10.69
C MET A 374 26.82 15.37 -10.89
N SER A 375 25.54 15.58 -10.58
CA SER A 375 24.91 16.88 -10.75
C SER A 375 25.43 17.93 -9.76
N ASP A 376 25.81 17.54 -8.54
CA ASP A 376 26.48 18.42 -7.57
C ASP A 376 27.82 18.94 -8.12
N LEU A 377 28.56 18.13 -8.87
CA LEU A 377 29.83 18.54 -9.48
C LEU A 377 29.68 19.65 -10.54
N LEU A 378 28.46 19.92 -11.03
CA LEU A 378 28.22 21.04 -11.96
C LEU A 378 28.39 22.41 -11.28
N GLU A 379 28.35 22.47 -9.95
CA GLU A 379 28.61 23.71 -9.20
C GLU A 379 30.01 24.27 -9.46
N ILE A 380 31.01 23.39 -9.66
CA ILE A 380 32.38 23.76 -10.04
C ILE A 380 32.41 24.50 -11.40
N LYS A 381 31.40 24.30 -12.24
CA LYS A 381 31.23 24.95 -13.55
C LYS A 381 30.30 26.16 -13.50
N GLY A 382 29.95 26.65 -12.31
CA GLY A 382 29.08 27.81 -12.12
C GLY A 382 27.59 27.53 -12.31
N CYS A 383 27.17 26.26 -12.28
CA CYS A 383 25.75 25.90 -12.25
C CYS A 383 25.26 25.88 -10.80
N ARG A 384 24.19 26.59 -10.45
CA ARG A 384 23.62 26.54 -9.10
C ARG A 384 22.36 25.69 -9.09
N ILE A 385 22.26 24.68 -8.24
CA ILE A 385 21.01 23.92 -8.07
C ILE A 385 19.97 24.82 -7.38
N VAL A 386 18.75 24.85 -7.91
CA VAL A 386 17.64 25.69 -7.42
C VAL A 386 16.39 24.89 -7.05
N ALA A 387 16.24 23.67 -7.55
CA ALA A 387 15.16 22.77 -7.15
C ALA A 387 15.57 21.31 -7.40
N GLU A 388 14.98 20.41 -6.62
CA GLU A 388 15.08 18.96 -6.78
C GLU A 388 13.73 18.37 -6.40
N GLU A 389 13.25 17.42 -7.19
CA GLU A 389 12.03 16.69 -6.86
C GLU A 389 12.00 15.31 -7.52
N MET A 390 11.40 14.36 -6.81
CA MET A 390 11.20 12.99 -7.26
C MET A 390 9.71 12.75 -7.52
N ILE A 391 9.37 12.28 -8.72
CA ILE A 391 7.99 12.05 -9.16
C ILE A 391 7.79 10.56 -9.42
N PRO A 392 6.82 9.90 -8.77
CA PRO A 392 6.50 8.51 -9.07
C PRO A 392 5.89 8.41 -10.47
N LEU A 393 6.27 7.38 -11.22
CA LEU A 393 5.65 7.15 -12.52
C LEU A 393 4.18 6.74 -12.35
N PRO A 394 3.26 7.30 -13.17
CA PRO A 394 1.83 7.12 -12.97
C PRO A 394 1.39 5.68 -13.28
N ALA A 395 0.51 5.16 -12.43
CA ALA A 395 -0.17 3.89 -12.67
C ALA A 395 -1.01 3.98 -13.95
N LEU A 396 -0.84 3.00 -14.84
CA LEU A 396 -1.52 2.94 -16.13
C LEU A 396 -2.05 1.54 -16.40
N LYS A 397 -3.35 1.44 -16.67
CA LYS A 397 -4.01 0.17 -17.03
C LYS A 397 -3.28 -0.47 -18.22
N GLY A 398 -2.99 -1.77 -18.10
CA GLY A 398 -2.28 -2.55 -19.12
C GLY A 398 -0.75 -2.32 -19.19
N HIS A 399 -0.18 -1.47 -18.34
CA HIS A 399 1.27 -1.21 -18.29
C HIS A 399 1.82 -1.58 -16.92
N SER A 400 3.04 -2.13 -16.84
CA SER A 400 3.66 -2.52 -15.54
C SER A 400 4.92 -1.73 -15.21
N LYS A 401 5.47 -0.99 -16.17
CA LYS A 401 6.78 -0.33 -16.03
C LYS A 401 6.79 0.90 -15.11
N TYR A 402 5.63 1.31 -14.62
CA TYR A 402 5.52 2.34 -13.57
C TYR A 402 5.94 1.82 -12.18
N ARG A 403 6.11 0.50 -12.01
CA ARG A 403 6.67 -0.14 -10.82
C ARG A 403 8.00 -0.85 -11.12
N LEU A 404 8.70 -1.18 -10.04
CA LEU A 404 9.86 -2.05 -9.99
C LEU A 404 9.43 -3.54 -9.92
N PRO A 405 10.35 -4.49 -10.18
CA PRO A 405 10.04 -5.92 -10.12
C PRO A 405 9.53 -6.40 -8.74
N ASP A 406 9.96 -5.74 -7.67
CA ASP A 406 9.52 -5.97 -6.29
C ASP A 406 8.16 -5.30 -5.96
N GLY A 407 7.56 -4.59 -6.91
CA GLY A 407 6.27 -3.90 -6.76
C GLY A 407 6.36 -2.46 -6.24
N ASN A 408 7.54 -2.00 -5.82
CA ASN A 408 7.75 -0.62 -5.40
C ASN A 408 7.52 0.37 -6.56
N PRO A 409 7.12 1.62 -6.27
CA PRO A 409 7.03 2.66 -7.29
C PRO A 409 8.37 2.87 -8.00
N ARG A 410 8.31 3.13 -9.30
CA ARG A 410 9.46 3.60 -10.08
C ARG A 410 9.40 5.12 -10.15
N TYR A 411 10.54 5.75 -9.91
CA TYR A 411 10.62 7.20 -9.88
C TYR A 411 11.37 7.79 -11.08
N LEU A 412 11.01 9.03 -11.38
CA LEU A 412 11.81 9.98 -12.14
C LEU A 412 12.30 11.04 -11.16
N LEU A 413 13.60 11.30 -11.15
CA LEU A 413 14.21 12.38 -10.38
C LEU A 413 14.61 13.49 -11.33
N TYR A 414 14.31 14.73 -10.98
CA TYR A 414 14.86 15.87 -11.71
C TYR A 414 15.49 16.90 -10.78
N ARG A 415 16.54 17.53 -11.29
CA ARG A 415 17.23 18.66 -10.64
C ARG A 415 17.23 19.85 -11.56
N VAL A 416 16.71 20.96 -11.08
CA VAL A 416 16.76 22.25 -11.78
C VAL A 416 17.99 23.00 -11.32
N PHE A 417 18.79 23.46 -12.26
CA PHE A 417 19.94 24.30 -11.99
C PHE A 417 19.93 25.54 -12.88
N ARG A 418 20.57 26.59 -12.39
CA ARG A 418 20.71 27.87 -13.06
C ARG A 418 22.14 28.03 -13.56
N TYR A 419 22.27 28.28 -14.85
CA TYR A 419 23.54 28.52 -15.54
C TYR A 419 23.41 29.78 -16.40
N GLN A 420 24.29 30.77 -16.21
CA GLN A 420 24.28 32.05 -16.94
C GLN A 420 22.87 32.69 -17.01
N ASN A 421 22.20 32.81 -15.86
CA ASN A 421 20.83 33.33 -15.70
C ASN A 421 19.70 32.56 -16.41
N GLN A 422 19.98 31.38 -16.95
CA GLN A 422 18.99 30.50 -17.56
C GLN A 422 18.84 29.22 -16.73
N ASN A 423 17.60 28.77 -16.52
CA ASN A 423 17.32 27.53 -15.83
C ASN A 423 17.26 26.35 -16.80
N TYR A 424 17.71 25.20 -16.31
CA TYR A 424 17.72 23.91 -16.99
C TYR A 424 17.31 22.81 -16.01
N ALA A 425 16.66 21.76 -16.50
CA ALA A 425 16.43 20.54 -15.72
C ALA A 425 17.27 19.39 -16.27
N LEU A 426 17.97 18.69 -15.39
CA LEU A 426 18.45 17.34 -15.63
C LEU A 426 17.43 16.35 -15.10
N VAL A 427 17.10 15.35 -15.89
CA VAL A 427 16.07 14.36 -15.59
C VAL A 427 16.65 12.96 -15.75
N GLU A 428 16.46 12.14 -14.72
CA GLU A 428 16.91 10.76 -14.62
C GLU A 428 15.73 9.87 -14.25
N VAL A 429 15.70 8.65 -14.79
CA VAL A 429 14.62 7.67 -14.51
C VAL A 429 15.24 6.42 -13.94
N ASP A 430 14.66 5.85 -12.90
CA ASP A 430 15.08 4.54 -12.41
C ASP A 430 14.83 3.51 -13.52
N THR A 431 15.88 2.81 -13.95
CA THR A 431 15.83 1.80 -15.02
C THR A 431 16.08 0.38 -14.54
N VAL A 432 16.05 0.12 -13.23
CA VAL A 432 16.19 -1.22 -12.66
C VAL A 432 15.15 -2.17 -13.26
N GLY A 433 15.59 -3.29 -13.83
CA GLY A 433 14.74 -4.26 -14.52
C GLY A 433 14.32 -3.87 -15.96
N SER A 434 14.95 -2.86 -16.57
CA SER A 434 14.83 -2.53 -18.00
C SER A 434 15.95 -3.17 -18.82
N GLU A 435 15.66 -3.56 -20.07
CA GLU A 435 16.68 -4.06 -21.03
C GLU A 435 17.65 -2.96 -21.48
N ALA A 436 17.16 -1.71 -21.52
CA ALA A 436 17.92 -0.55 -21.95
C ALA A 436 17.88 0.52 -20.87
N ARG A 437 19.05 1.09 -20.56
CA ARG A 437 19.15 2.32 -19.79
C ARG A 437 18.74 3.50 -20.65
N LEU A 438 17.96 4.41 -20.08
CA LEU A 438 17.70 5.70 -20.68
C LEU A 438 18.99 6.52 -20.59
N SER A 439 19.13 7.51 -21.47
CA SER A 439 20.09 8.60 -21.27
C SER A 439 19.56 9.55 -20.20
N THR A 440 20.43 10.34 -19.58
CA THR A 440 20.01 11.53 -18.84
C THR A 440 19.47 12.57 -19.81
N LEU A 441 18.33 13.18 -19.48
CA LEU A 441 17.70 14.20 -20.33
C LEU A 441 18.00 15.59 -19.78
N LEU A 442 18.54 16.47 -20.61
CA LEU A 442 18.74 17.88 -20.32
C LEU A 442 17.67 18.71 -21.03
N LEU A 443 16.96 19.55 -20.29
CA LEU A 443 15.85 20.37 -20.76
C LEU A 443 16.12 21.84 -20.46
N LYS A 444 15.94 22.72 -21.45
CA LYS A 444 16.03 24.18 -21.26
C LYS A 444 14.67 24.74 -20.85
N GLN A 445 14.63 25.53 -19.78
CA GLN A 445 13.38 26.15 -19.32
C GLN A 445 12.89 27.19 -20.35
N PRO A 446 11.64 27.11 -20.82
CA PRO A 446 11.16 28.00 -21.88
C PRO A 446 10.69 29.38 -21.41
N SER A 447 10.29 29.51 -20.14
CA SER A 447 9.75 30.75 -19.56
C SER A 447 10.13 30.85 -18.08
N GLU A 448 10.16 32.07 -17.52
CA GLU A 448 10.51 32.28 -16.11
C GLU A 448 9.55 31.54 -15.14
N LYS A 449 8.24 31.66 -15.39
CA LYS A 449 7.22 30.82 -14.74
C LYS A 449 7.09 29.52 -15.52
N TYR A 450 7.62 28.43 -14.99
CA TYR A 450 7.52 27.11 -15.59
C TYR A 450 7.30 26.06 -14.50
N ASP A 451 6.22 25.30 -14.65
CA ASP A 451 5.86 24.23 -13.73
C ASP A 451 6.53 22.93 -14.17
N TRP A 452 7.71 22.66 -13.61
CA TRP A 452 8.47 21.44 -13.89
C TRP A 452 7.72 20.19 -13.45
N HIS A 453 7.10 20.21 -12.26
CA HIS A 453 6.34 19.09 -11.72
C HIS A 453 5.27 18.64 -12.71
N SER A 454 4.34 19.53 -13.09
CA SER A 454 3.23 19.16 -13.98
C SER A 454 3.72 18.64 -15.34
N LYS A 455 4.79 19.23 -15.89
CA LYS A 455 5.34 18.85 -17.20
C LYS A 455 6.05 17.50 -17.17
N LEU A 456 6.82 17.23 -16.13
CA LEU A 456 7.52 15.96 -15.97
C LEU A 456 6.58 14.83 -15.50
N SER A 457 5.55 15.14 -14.70
CA SER A 457 4.44 14.24 -14.42
C SER A 457 3.75 13.80 -15.71
N ALA A 458 3.43 14.73 -16.62
CA ALA A 458 2.89 14.41 -17.95
C ALA A 458 3.84 13.57 -18.82
N MET A 459 5.16 13.78 -18.69
CA MET A 459 6.16 12.94 -19.35
C MET A 459 6.18 11.52 -18.79
N GLY A 460 5.95 11.35 -17.48
CA GLY A 460 5.80 10.05 -16.81
C GLY A 460 4.81 9.13 -17.51
N TRP A 461 3.64 9.64 -17.92
CA TRP A 461 2.65 8.89 -18.70
C TRP A 461 3.23 8.34 -20.01
N SER A 462 4.05 9.14 -20.69
CA SER A 462 4.66 8.75 -21.96
C SER A 462 5.76 7.71 -21.75
N LEU A 463 6.56 7.85 -20.69
CA LEU A 463 7.59 6.90 -20.30
C LEU A 463 6.99 5.52 -20.05
N VAL A 464 5.89 5.45 -19.29
CA VAL A 464 5.22 4.18 -18.98
C VAL A 464 4.60 3.56 -20.24
N LYS A 465 3.88 4.34 -21.06
CA LYS A 465 3.29 3.86 -22.33
C LYS A 465 4.35 3.31 -23.28
N ALA A 466 5.50 3.97 -23.36
CA ALA A 466 6.60 3.57 -24.24
C ALA A 466 7.54 2.52 -23.62
N SER A 467 7.18 1.93 -22.47
CA SER A 467 7.98 0.93 -21.75
C SER A 467 9.39 1.43 -21.40
N LEU A 468 9.46 2.58 -20.72
CA LEU A 468 10.68 3.29 -20.34
C LEU A 468 11.52 3.69 -21.55
N ARG A 469 10.96 4.55 -22.39
CA ARG A 469 11.68 5.21 -23.48
C ARG A 469 11.33 6.68 -23.49
N TRP A 470 12.34 7.53 -23.67
CA TRP A 470 12.10 8.96 -23.84
C TRP A 470 11.14 9.22 -25.00
N PRO A 471 10.20 10.19 -24.86
CA PRO A 471 9.31 10.59 -25.94
C PRO A 471 10.08 10.93 -27.22
N ALA A 472 9.49 10.68 -28.39
CA ALA A 472 10.11 11.00 -29.67
C ALA A 472 10.54 12.48 -29.75
N ASN A 473 11.57 12.77 -30.54
CA ASN A 473 12.14 14.12 -30.63
C ASN A 473 11.09 15.18 -31.03
N GLU A 474 10.16 14.84 -31.92
CA GLU A 474 9.06 15.75 -32.30
C GLU A 474 8.18 16.14 -31.12
N LYS A 475 7.82 15.16 -30.28
CA LYS A 475 7.06 15.41 -29.06
C LYS A 475 7.87 16.22 -28.04
N LEU A 476 9.15 15.89 -27.84
CA LEU A 476 10.02 16.68 -26.96
C LEU A 476 10.21 18.12 -27.44
N LYS A 477 10.30 18.37 -28.75
CA LYS A 477 10.34 19.74 -29.31
C LYS A 477 9.05 20.50 -29.02
N LYS A 478 7.90 19.83 -29.07
CA LYS A 478 6.60 20.43 -28.73
C LYS A 478 6.48 20.74 -27.24
N ASP A 479 6.87 19.80 -26.38
CA ASP A 479 6.72 19.92 -24.93
C ASP A 479 7.78 20.83 -24.30
N PHE A 480 8.98 20.88 -24.90
CA PHE A 480 10.15 21.66 -24.47
C PHE A 480 10.74 22.46 -25.63
N PRO A 481 10.03 23.50 -26.11
CA PRO A 481 10.39 24.23 -27.32
C PRO A 481 11.69 25.01 -27.21
N ALA A 482 12.12 25.39 -26.00
CA ALA A 482 13.41 26.06 -25.79
C ALA A 482 14.62 25.15 -26.03
N GLY A 483 14.40 23.83 -26.12
CA GLY A 483 15.40 22.86 -26.52
C GLY A 483 15.69 21.79 -25.47
N PHE A 484 16.20 20.66 -25.95
CA PHE A 484 16.59 19.53 -25.14
C PHE A 484 17.81 18.81 -25.73
N ARG A 485 18.48 18.02 -24.90
CA ARG A 485 19.56 17.10 -25.29
C ARG A 485 19.46 15.80 -24.48
N ARG A 486 19.89 14.70 -25.09
CA ARG A 486 20.01 13.39 -24.44
C ARG A 486 21.48 13.08 -24.24
N ILE A 487 21.87 12.72 -23.03
CA ILE A 487 23.26 12.52 -22.63
C ILE A 487 23.41 11.06 -22.24
N SER A 488 24.13 10.30 -23.06
CA SER A 488 24.37 8.88 -22.80
C SER A 488 25.22 8.66 -21.55
N HIS A 489 24.86 7.68 -20.72
CA HIS A 489 25.74 7.19 -19.66
C HIS A 489 27.05 6.63 -20.25
N GLN A 490 28.10 6.54 -19.44
CA GLN A 490 29.31 5.82 -19.85
C GLN A 490 28.99 4.34 -20.06
N GLN A 491 29.60 3.74 -21.09
CA GLN A 491 29.39 2.34 -21.45
C GLN A 491 29.83 1.36 -20.34
N ASN A 492 30.71 1.79 -19.43
CA ASN A 492 31.28 0.97 -18.35
C ASN A 492 30.70 1.26 -16.96
N ILE A 493 29.63 2.05 -16.86
CA ILE A 493 28.95 2.21 -15.57
C ILE A 493 28.20 0.90 -15.28
N THR A 494 28.76 0.02 -14.46
CA THR A 494 27.99 -1.07 -13.83
C THR A 494 26.84 -0.45 -13.02
N SER A 495 25.82 -1.22 -12.68
CA SER A 495 24.69 -0.78 -11.82
C SER A 495 25.10 -0.39 -10.38
N SER A 496 26.36 -0.07 -10.16
CA SER A 496 27.04 0.09 -8.88
C SER A 496 28.00 1.29 -8.92
N LEU A 497 27.75 2.32 -9.75
CA LEU A 497 28.51 3.56 -9.61
C LEU A 497 28.10 4.18 -8.27
N GLY A 498 28.98 4.06 -7.29
CA GLY A 498 28.79 4.75 -6.02
C GLY A 498 29.19 6.22 -6.14
N PRO A 499 28.76 7.07 -5.19
CA PRO A 499 29.18 8.47 -5.10
C PRO A 499 30.71 8.64 -4.92
N THR A 500 31.44 7.55 -4.61
CA THR A 500 32.88 7.54 -4.38
C THR A 500 33.74 7.40 -5.64
N ASP A 501 33.16 7.06 -6.80
CA ASP A 501 33.91 6.98 -8.08
C ASP A 501 34.03 8.37 -8.75
N THR A 502 34.85 9.22 -8.12
CA THR A 502 34.99 10.63 -8.51
C THR A 502 35.48 10.84 -9.94
N ALA A 503 36.34 9.96 -10.47
CA ALA A 503 36.86 10.06 -11.83
C ALA A 503 35.76 9.84 -12.87
N THR A 504 34.95 8.79 -12.69
CA THR A 504 33.84 8.48 -13.59
C THR A 504 32.76 9.57 -13.51
N LEU A 505 32.43 10.03 -12.30
CA LEU A 505 31.48 11.13 -12.08
C LEU A 505 31.95 12.44 -12.75
N CYS A 506 33.23 12.81 -12.59
CA CYS A 506 33.80 14.00 -13.23
C CYS A 506 33.73 13.93 -14.76
N HIS A 507 33.99 12.75 -15.35
CA HIS A 507 33.89 12.58 -16.79
C HIS A 507 32.43 12.66 -17.27
N TRP A 508 31.49 12.09 -16.53
CA TRP A 508 30.06 12.23 -16.82
C TRP A 508 29.62 13.70 -16.73
N MET A 509 29.94 14.39 -15.64
CA MET A 509 29.70 15.82 -15.46
C MET A 509 30.31 16.63 -16.60
N GLY A 510 31.54 16.33 -17.04
CA GLY A 510 32.20 17.01 -18.16
C GLY A 510 31.39 16.95 -19.47
N ARG A 511 30.78 15.79 -19.77
CA ARG A 511 29.87 15.66 -20.93
C ARG A 511 28.57 16.43 -20.74
N VAL A 512 27.99 16.37 -19.55
CA VAL A 512 26.77 17.13 -19.22
C VAL A 512 27.03 18.63 -19.41
N TYR A 513 28.15 19.13 -18.90
CA TYR A 513 28.54 20.53 -19.04
C TYR A 513 28.80 20.92 -20.50
N ALA A 514 29.48 20.09 -21.28
CA ALA A 514 29.72 20.38 -22.70
C ALA A 514 28.40 20.52 -23.49
N VAL A 515 27.46 19.60 -23.25
CA VAL A 515 26.13 19.61 -23.89
C VAL A 515 25.28 20.78 -23.39
N LEU A 516 25.39 21.14 -22.11
CA LEU A 516 24.75 22.33 -21.54
C LEU A 516 25.24 23.61 -22.20
N ALA A 517 26.56 23.76 -22.33
CA ALA A 517 27.17 24.94 -22.95
C ALA A 517 26.71 25.09 -24.42
N GLU A 518 26.65 23.99 -25.17
CA GLU A 518 26.11 23.96 -26.54
C GLU A 518 24.62 24.35 -26.58
N LEU A 519 23.79 23.78 -25.70
CA LEU A 519 22.36 24.08 -25.63
C LEU A 519 22.08 25.53 -25.16
N HIS A 520 22.98 26.11 -24.38
CA HIS A 520 22.91 27.50 -23.95
C HIS A 520 23.17 28.45 -25.13
N THR A 521 24.23 28.21 -25.91
CA THR A 521 24.63 29.06 -27.04
C THR A 521 23.73 28.91 -28.26
N THR A 522 23.04 27.77 -28.40
CA THR A 522 22.05 27.56 -29.45
C THR A 522 20.84 28.47 -29.20
N ARG A 523 20.80 29.65 -29.83
CA ARG A 523 19.58 30.43 -30.02
C ARG A 523 18.78 29.73 -31.13
N LEU A 524 17.57 29.27 -30.80
CA LEU A 524 16.58 28.93 -31.82
C LEU A 524 16.31 30.21 -32.61
N LEU A 525 16.68 30.19 -33.90
CA LEU A 525 16.27 31.18 -34.89
C LEU A 525 14.75 31.22 -35.01
#